data_AF-A0A2G8QY33-F1
#
_entry.id   AF-A0A2G8QY33-F1
#
_cell.length_a   1.000
_cell.length_b   1.000
_cell.length_c   1.000
_cell.angle_alpha   90.00
_cell.angle_beta   90.00
_cell.angle_gamma   90.00
#
_symmetry.space_group_name_H-M   'P 1'
#
loop_
_entity.id
_entity.type
_entity.pdbx_description
1 polymer ?
#
loop_
_entity_poly.entity_id
_entity_poly.type
_entity_poly.pdbx_seq_one_letter_code
_entity_poly.pdbx_strand_id
1 'polypeptide(L)'
;MMRFLPALLLLCACAQFPELDSTQTPGVDSMPYPRLVPVDTLLTGDTPEATPEMRDGVLGRVSALQSRADGLRAPVVDAATQAQMARGVADPQ
;
A
#
# COMPACT_ATOMS: atom_id res chain seq x y z
N MET A 1 17.82 28.14 15.62
CA MET A 1 17.14 27.28 16.63
C MET A 1 16.25 26.18 16.02
N MET A 2 15.67 26.36 14.83
CA MET A 2 14.69 25.43 14.22
C MET A 2 15.28 24.17 13.53
N ARG A 3 16.62 24.02 13.50
CA ARG A 3 17.33 22.91 12.83
C ARG A 3 17.43 21.62 13.65
N PHE A 4 17.07 21.66 14.94
CA PHE A 4 17.09 20.50 15.83
C PHE A 4 15.76 19.72 15.86
N LEU A 5 14.70 20.27 15.27
CA LEU A 5 13.38 19.66 15.18
C LEU A 5 13.38 18.26 14.51
N PRO A 6 14.05 18.02 13.36
CA PRO A 6 14.01 16.70 12.72
C PRO A 6 14.78 15.64 13.54
N ALA A 7 15.85 16.03 14.23
CA ALA A 7 16.60 15.11 15.09
C ALA A 7 15.76 14.64 16.29
N LEU A 8 14.95 15.53 16.88
CA LEU A 8 14.07 15.18 17.98
C LEU A 8 12.93 14.21 17.56
N LEU A 9 12.42 14.34 16.34
CA LEU A 9 11.40 13.45 15.79
C LEU A 9 11.92 12.02 15.55
N LEU A 10 13.21 11.86 15.21
CA LEU A 10 13.81 10.54 15.05
C LEU A 10 13.89 9.75 16.38
N LEU A 11 14.03 10.42 17.52
CA LEU A 11 14.02 9.74 18.83
C LEU A 11 12.62 9.23 19.22
N CYS A 12 11.55 9.86 18.74
CA CYS A 12 10.18 9.39 18.97
C CYS A 12 9.75 8.23 18.05
N ALA A 13 10.57 7.84 17.07
CA ALA A 13 10.29 6.68 16.21
C ALA A 13 10.40 5.34 16.94
N CYS A 14 11.10 5.30 18.08
CA CYS A 14 11.04 4.19 19.03
C CYS A 14 9.81 4.33 19.92
N ALA A 15 8.61 4.21 19.34
CA ALA A 15 7.38 4.11 20.11
C ALA A 15 7.35 2.78 20.87
N GLN A 16 6.89 2.82 22.13
CA GLN A 16 6.63 1.63 22.92
C GLN A 16 5.66 0.72 22.16
N PHE A 17 5.98 -0.58 22.06
CA PHE A 17 5.08 -1.55 21.46
C PHE A 17 3.73 -1.52 22.21
N PRO A 18 2.60 -1.33 21.51
CA PRO A 18 1.30 -1.22 22.15
C PRO A 18 0.91 -2.55 22.81
N GLU A 19 0.18 -2.48 23.93
CA GLU A 19 -0.42 -3.67 24.55
C GLU A 19 -1.45 -4.27 23.58
N LEU A 20 -1.15 -5.47 23.05
CA LEU A 20 -2.04 -6.17 22.13
C LEU A 20 -3.21 -6.86 22.83
N ASP A 21 -3.13 -7.02 24.16
CA ASP A 21 -4.12 -7.74 24.96
C ASP A 21 -5.52 -7.12 24.89
N SER A 22 -5.61 -5.80 24.73
CA SER A 22 -6.90 -5.11 24.58
C SER A 22 -7.58 -5.35 23.23
N THR A 23 -6.88 -5.93 22.26
CA THR A 23 -7.38 -6.20 20.90
C THR A 23 -7.64 -7.68 20.64
N GLN A 24 -7.44 -8.53 21.64
CA GLN A 24 -7.70 -9.96 21.49
C GLN A 24 -9.20 -10.22 21.36
N THR A 25 -9.57 -11.00 20.35
CA THR A 25 -10.94 -11.52 20.20
C THR A 25 -11.31 -12.29 21.49
N PRO A 26 -12.47 -12.03 22.12
CA PRO A 26 -12.85 -12.73 23.34
C PRO A 26 -12.80 -14.26 23.19
N GLY A 27 -12.13 -14.94 24.12
CA GLY A 27 -12.03 -16.40 24.17
C GLY A 27 -10.88 -17.03 23.37
N VAL A 28 -9.98 -16.25 22.76
CA VAL A 28 -8.79 -16.79 22.06
C VAL A 28 -7.78 -17.43 23.02
N ASP A 29 -7.72 -16.96 24.26
CA ASP A 29 -6.84 -17.43 25.32
C ASP A 29 -7.08 -18.89 25.72
N SER A 30 -8.33 -19.33 25.61
CA SER A 30 -8.81 -20.67 25.95
C SER A 30 -9.14 -21.51 24.71
N MET A 31 -8.94 -20.96 23.52
CA MET A 31 -9.24 -21.66 22.27
C MET A 31 -8.22 -22.80 22.05
N PRO A 32 -8.67 -24.01 21.68
CA PRO A 32 -7.74 -25.09 21.37
C PRO A 32 -6.83 -24.68 20.22
N TYR A 33 -5.53 -24.89 20.39
CA TYR A 33 -4.56 -24.66 19.33
C TYR A 33 -4.91 -25.54 18.11
N PRO A 34 -4.72 -25.01 16.89
CA PRO A 34 -4.92 -25.79 15.69
C PRO A 34 -3.96 -26.98 15.66
N ARG A 35 -4.44 -28.12 15.17
CA ARG A 35 -3.58 -29.28 14.97
C ARG A 35 -2.60 -29.01 13.85
N LEU A 36 -1.32 -29.24 14.11
CA LEU A 36 -0.28 -29.20 13.08
C LEU A 36 -0.49 -30.37 12.12
N VAL A 37 -0.52 -30.07 10.82
CA VAL A 37 -0.60 -31.07 9.74
C VAL A 37 0.78 -31.30 9.14
N PRO A 38 1.14 -32.54 8.74
CA PRO A 38 2.42 -32.82 8.09
C PRO A 38 2.61 -32.03 6.80
N VAL A 39 3.83 -31.55 6.55
CA VAL A 39 4.16 -30.72 5.37
C VAL A 39 3.94 -31.51 4.09
N ASP A 40 4.30 -32.79 4.05
CA ASP A 40 4.10 -33.66 2.88
C ASP A 40 2.63 -33.73 2.45
N THR A 41 1.69 -33.68 3.41
CA THR A 41 0.25 -33.62 3.13
C THR A 41 -0.14 -32.32 2.42
N LEU A 42 0.46 -31.20 2.81
CA LEU A 42 0.19 -29.90 2.17
C LEU A 42 0.76 -29.85 0.75
N LEU A 43 1.91 -30.47 0.54
CA LEU A 43 2.59 -30.50 -0.77
C LEU A 43 1.91 -31.43 -1.78
N THR A 44 1.14 -32.41 -1.32
CA THR A 44 0.43 -33.37 -2.18
C THR A 44 -1.00 -32.91 -2.54
N GLY A 45 -1.46 -31.81 -1.95
CA GLY A 45 -2.78 -31.25 -2.24
C GLY A 45 -2.89 -30.63 -3.64
N ASP A 46 -4.13 -30.43 -4.09
CA ASP A 46 -4.39 -29.70 -5.33
C ASP A 46 -3.80 -28.28 -5.24
N THR A 47 -3.23 -27.82 -6.35
CA THR A 47 -2.73 -26.44 -6.42
C THR A 47 -3.93 -25.50 -6.30
N PRO A 48 -3.93 -24.56 -5.34
CA PRO A 48 -5.03 -23.62 -5.20
C PRO A 48 -5.10 -22.74 -6.45
N GLU A 49 -6.21 -22.85 -7.17
CA GLU A 49 -6.49 -22.00 -8.32
C GLU A 49 -7.44 -20.87 -7.94
N ALA A 50 -7.20 -19.68 -8.49
CA ALA A 50 -8.14 -18.59 -8.36
C ALA A 50 -9.45 -18.98 -9.07
N THR A 51 -10.59 -18.83 -8.39
CA THR A 51 -11.91 -18.95 -9.02
C THR A 51 -12.08 -17.86 -10.08
N PRO A 52 -12.99 -18.06 -11.06
CA PRO A 52 -13.29 -17.04 -12.07
C PRO A 52 -13.60 -15.67 -11.45
N GLU A 53 -14.39 -15.63 -10.36
CA GLU A 53 -14.81 -14.40 -9.69
C GLU A 53 -13.63 -13.65 -9.07
N MET A 54 -12.67 -14.37 -8.48
CA MET A 54 -11.44 -13.78 -7.97
C MET A 54 -10.59 -13.17 -9.09
N ARG A 55 -10.47 -13.87 -10.23
CA ARG A 55 -9.74 -13.36 -11.40
C ARG A 55 -10.40 -12.09 -11.95
N ASP A 56 -11.72 -12.09 -12.08
CA ASP A 56 -12.48 -10.94 -12.57
C ASP A 56 -12.32 -9.72 -11.66
N GLY A 57 -12.33 -9.92 -10.34
CA GLY A 57 -12.07 -8.86 -9.38
C GLY A 57 -10.66 -8.25 -9.53
N VAL A 58 -9.64 -9.06 -9.78
CA VAL A 58 -8.28 -8.58 -10.03
C VAL A 58 -8.20 -7.83 -11.37
N LEU A 59 -8.77 -8.39 -12.44
CA LEU A 59 -8.78 -7.77 -13.77
C LEU A 59 -9.52 -6.43 -13.77
N GLY A 60 -10.63 -6.31 -13.05
CA GLY A 60 -11.35 -5.04 -12.87
C GLY A 60 -10.52 -3.98 -12.16
N ARG A 61 -9.69 -4.37 -11.18
CA ARG A 61 -8.77 -3.43 -10.53
C ARG A 61 -7.64 -3.00 -11.47
N VAL A 62 -7.12 -3.92 -12.28
CA VAL A 62 -6.10 -3.63 -13.29
C VAL A 62 -6.61 -2.62 -14.30
N SER A 63 -7.81 -2.82 -14.85
CA SER A 63 -8.39 -1.88 -15.82
C SER A 63 -8.60 -0.49 -15.22
N ALA A 64 -9.13 -0.42 -13.99
CA ALA A 64 -9.31 0.86 -13.29
C ALA A 64 -7.97 1.59 -13.04
N LEU A 65 -6.89 0.86 -12.73
CA LEU A 65 -5.56 1.44 -12.56
C LEU A 65 -4.98 1.95 -13.89
N GLN A 66 -5.18 1.21 -14.98
CA GLN A 66 -4.75 1.63 -16.32
C GLN A 66 -5.48 2.91 -16.75
N SER A 67 -6.81 2.99 -16.58
CA SER A 67 -7.57 4.21 -16.88
C SER A 67 -7.11 5.42 -16.06
N ARG A 68 -6.78 5.22 -14.78
CA ARG A 68 -6.20 6.29 -13.95
C ARG A 68 -4.83 6.72 -14.46
N ALA A 69 -3.96 5.77 -14.79
CA ALA A 69 -2.63 6.07 -15.32
C ALA A 69 -2.71 6.87 -16.63
N ASP A 70 -3.65 6.53 -17.51
CA ASP A 70 -3.86 7.26 -18.75
C ASP A 70 -4.34 8.70 -18.51
N GLY A 71 -5.23 8.90 -17.52
CA GLY A 71 -5.62 10.24 -17.07
C GLY A 71 -4.45 11.05 -16.51
N LEU A 72 -3.55 10.41 -15.75
CA LEU A 72 -2.37 11.07 -15.19
C LEU A 72 -1.27 11.40 -16.21
N ARG A 73 -1.23 10.66 -17.33
CA ARG A 73 -0.30 10.94 -18.44
C ARG A 73 -0.74 12.12 -19.30
N ALA A 74 -2.00 12.53 -19.21
CA ALA A 74 -2.49 13.68 -19.93
C ALA A 74 -1.86 14.98 -19.40
N PRO A 75 -1.52 15.94 -20.27
CA PRO A 75 -1.09 17.27 -19.83
C PRO A 75 -2.14 17.92 -18.93
N VAL A 76 -1.73 18.37 -17.74
CA VAL A 76 -2.63 19.07 -16.79
C VAL A 76 -2.92 20.50 -17.24
N VAL A 77 -2.03 21.08 -18.04
CA VAL A 77 -2.18 22.42 -18.63
C VAL A 77 -2.10 22.32 -20.15
N ASP A 78 -2.80 23.22 -20.84
CA ASP A 78 -2.71 23.32 -22.29
C ASP A 78 -1.31 23.78 -22.74
N ALA A 79 -0.99 23.54 -24.02
CA ALA A 79 0.33 23.82 -24.57
C ALA A 79 0.72 25.32 -24.49
N ALA A 80 -0.25 26.24 -24.60
CA ALA A 80 0.04 27.67 -24.54
C ALA A 80 0.41 28.09 -23.10
N THR A 81 -0.35 27.59 -22.12
CA THR A 81 -0.04 27.77 -20.69
C THR A 81 1.31 27.16 -20.34
N GLN A 82 1.61 25.95 -20.82
CA GLN A 82 2.91 25.30 -20.61
C GLN A 82 4.08 26.13 -21.19
N ALA A 83 3.92 26.69 -22.39
CA ALA A 83 4.91 27.54 -23.03
C ALA A 83 5.11 28.88 -22.29
N GLN A 84 4.07 29.41 -21.64
CA GLN A 84 4.17 30.59 -20.79
C GLN A 84 4.95 30.30 -19.50
N MET A 85 4.65 29.18 -18.83
CA MET A 85 5.36 28.75 -17.63
C MET A 85 6.86 28.52 -17.92
N ALA A 86 7.18 27.83 -19.02
CA ALA A 86 8.57 27.57 -19.42
C ALA A 86 9.37 28.86 -19.65
N ARG A 87 8.75 29.88 -20.27
CA ARG A 87 9.37 31.20 -20.43
C ARG A 87 9.62 31.91 -19.11
N GLY A 88 8.67 31.87 -18.18
CA GLY A 88 8.83 32.48 -16.86
C GLY A 88 9.91 31.83 -15.99
N VAL A 89 10.14 30.52 -16.14
CA VAL A 89 11.21 29.79 -15.43
C VAL A 89 12.59 30.07 -16.02
N ALA A 90 12.67 30.28 -17.33
CA ALA A 90 13.93 30.51 -18.05
C ALA A 90 14.43 31.96 -18.01
N ASP A 91 13.71 32.88 -17.38
CA ASP A 91 14.12 34.26 -17.13
C ASP A 91 14.66 34.38 -15.68
N PRO A 92 15.97 34.19 -15.45
CA PRO A 92 16.57 34.36 -14.15
C PRO A 92 16.86 35.86 -13.99
N GLN A 93 15.89 36.60 -13.48
CA GLN A 93 16.10 37.96 -12.98
C GLN A 93 17.20 37.96 -11.91
#